data_AF-A0A964QIR2-F1
#
_entry.id   AF-A0A964QIR2-F1
#
_cell.length_a   1.000
_cell.length_b   1.000
_cell.length_c   1.000
_cell.angle_alpha   90.00
_cell.angle_beta   90.00
_cell.angle_gamma   90.00
#
_symmetry.space_group_name_H-M   'P 1'
#
loop_
_entity.id
_entity.type
_entity.pdbx_description
1 polymer ?
#
loop_
_entity_poly.entity_id
_entity_poly.type
_entity_poly.pdbx_seq_one_letter_code
_entity_poly.pdbx_strand_id
1 'polypeptide(L)'
;MKNERDEELSGLQYLSQERPEAMQHLLAFFKESGRHLDPKTRFLISVVTKVINFSPRGLRQYLPRALKEGASRDELIDAILCAYPAAGLTKVVDAIEVLRELDREGKLGAPAAVAAEQEAQWMPVLRAEEVPAGEARVANVGHRQLAVFNVGGEILATANACVHQGGYLGDGFLDGEVVICPLHGWQFNVRSGACITRPGQQVKAYEVRVREGQVEVLV
;
A
#
# COMPACT_ATOMS: atom_id res chain seq x y z
N MET A 1 38.45 34.74 37.41
CA MET A 1 37.39 34.86 36.37
C MET A 1 37.89 34.19 35.09
N LYS A 2 37.64 32.89 34.92
CA LYS A 2 37.76 32.22 33.62
C LYS A 2 36.37 32.29 32.98
N ASN A 3 36.31 32.73 31.73
CA ASN A 3 35.06 32.99 31.01
C ASN A 3 34.40 31.63 30.64
N GLU A 4 33.27 31.33 31.27
CA GLU A 4 32.49 30.09 31.14
C GLU A 4 31.70 30.05 29.82
N ARG A 5 32.39 29.99 28.68
CA ARG A 5 31.75 29.72 27.37
C ARG A 5 32.61 28.83 26.48
N ASP A 6 32.96 27.65 26.98
CA ASP A 6 33.23 26.50 26.12
C ASP A 6 31.93 25.70 26.03
N GLU A 7 30.97 26.18 25.22
CA GLU A 7 29.94 25.29 24.71
C GLU A 7 30.65 24.30 23.80
N GLU A 8 30.70 23.02 24.19
CA GLU A 8 31.21 21.95 23.33
C GLU A 8 30.54 22.06 21.96
N LEU A 9 31.33 22.46 20.96
CA LEU A 9 30.87 22.54 19.58
C LEU A 9 30.33 21.16 19.19
N SER A 10 29.14 21.12 18.59
CA SER A 10 28.67 19.88 17.95
C SER A 10 29.70 19.42 16.92
N GLY A 11 29.84 18.11 16.71
CA GLY A 11 30.84 17.58 15.77
C GLY A 11 30.77 18.20 14.37
N LEU A 12 29.58 18.61 13.92
CA LEU A 12 29.40 19.34 12.66
C LEU A 12 29.99 20.76 12.72
N GLN A 13 29.81 21.49 13.82
CA GLN A 13 30.38 22.82 14.01
C GLN A 13 31.89 22.76 14.11
N TYR A 14 32.44 21.81 14.87
CA TYR A 14 33.88 21.57 14.93
C TYR A 14 34.45 21.28 13.54
N LEU A 15 33.84 20.34 12.79
CA LEU A 15 34.29 20.00 11.44
C LEU A 15 34.17 21.17 10.45
N SER A 16 33.15 22.02 10.59
CA SER A 16 32.96 23.21 9.75
C SER A 16 33.96 24.31 10.06
N GLN A 17 34.48 24.38 11.28
CA GLN A 17 35.56 25.29 11.65
C GLN A 17 36.92 24.77 11.20
N GLU A 18 37.20 23.48 11.43
CA GLU A 18 38.50 22.88 11.12
C GLU A 18 38.72 22.68 9.62
N ARG A 19 37.66 22.30 8.88
CA ARG A 19 37.74 21.94 7.45
C ARG A 19 36.62 22.62 6.63
N PRO A 20 36.54 23.97 6.61
CA PRO A 20 35.45 24.71 5.97
C PRO A 20 35.35 24.42 4.47
N GLU A 21 36.47 24.21 3.78
CA GLU A 21 36.50 23.89 2.35
C GLU A 21 35.82 22.55 2.05
N ALA A 22 36.08 21.52 2.86
CA ALA A 22 35.46 20.21 2.68
C ALA A 22 33.95 20.27 3.01
N MET A 23 33.59 20.98 4.08
CA MET A 23 32.20 21.14 4.49
C MET A 23 31.37 21.95 3.49
N GLN A 24 31.94 22.98 2.87
CA GLN A 24 31.27 23.75 1.83
C GLN A 24 30.87 22.86 0.65
N HIS A 25 31.78 22.02 0.15
CA HIS A 25 31.48 21.10 -0.96
C HIS A 25 30.46 20.03 -0.58
N LEU A 26 30.54 19.46 0.62
CA LEU A 26 29.59 18.48 1.11
C LEU A 26 28.16 19.06 1.23
N LEU A 27 28.02 20.27 1.80
CA LEU A 27 26.73 20.93 1.93
C LEU A 27 26.17 21.34 0.56
N ALA A 28 27.01 21.79 -0.37
CA ALA A 28 26.61 22.05 -1.75
C ALA A 28 26.08 20.79 -2.44
N PHE A 29 26.76 19.65 -2.27
CA PHE A 29 26.30 18.36 -2.78
C PHE A 29 24.91 18.00 -2.24
N PHE A 30 24.69 18.13 -0.92
CA PHE A 30 23.36 17.85 -0.34
C PHE A 30 22.28 18.79 -0.85
N LYS A 31 22.61 20.05 -1.13
CA LYS A 31 21.66 21.04 -1.67
C LYS A 31 21.25 20.71 -3.12
N GLU A 32 22.19 20.26 -3.94
CA GLU A 32 21.93 19.89 -5.33
C GLU A 32 21.33 18.49 -5.48
N SER A 33 21.62 17.60 -4.54
CA SER A 33 21.11 16.22 -4.52
C SER A 33 19.58 16.20 -4.39
N GLY A 34 18.92 15.59 -5.38
CA GLY A 34 17.47 15.48 -5.40
C GLY A 34 16.73 16.72 -5.93
N ARG A 35 17.42 17.68 -6.56
CA ARG A 35 16.79 18.85 -7.18
C ARG A 35 15.80 18.51 -8.30
N HIS A 36 15.98 17.38 -8.98
CA HIS A 36 15.10 16.91 -10.06
C HIS A 36 13.95 16.01 -9.57
N LEU A 37 13.95 15.62 -8.29
CA LEU A 37 12.86 14.83 -7.72
C LEU A 37 11.64 15.71 -7.46
N ASP A 38 10.45 15.14 -7.59
CA ASP A 38 9.26 15.80 -7.09
C ASP A 38 9.31 15.90 -5.54
N PRO A 39 8.57 16.85 -4.93
CA PRO A 39 8.60 17.06 -3.49
C PRO A 39 8.25 15.83 -2.66
N LYS A 40 7.24 15.04 -3.06
CA LYS A 40 6.81 13.83 -2.35
C LYS A 40 7.95 12.81 -2.29
N THR A 41 8.52 12.47 -3.44
CA THR A 41 9.64 11.52 -3.54
C THR A 41 10.85 11.99 -2.74
N ARG A 42 11.16 13.30 -2.77
CA ARG A 42 12.27 13.87 -1.98
C ARG A 42 12.06 13.71 -0.47
N PHE A 43 10.84 13.91 0.02
CA PHE A 43 10.54 13.73 1.45
C PHE A 43 10.55 12.26 1.86
N LEU A 44 10.05 11.34 1.02
CA LEU A 44 10.13 9.91 1.27
C LEU A 44 11.59 9.43 1.37
N ILE A 45 12.45 9.81 0.42
CA ILE A 45 13.90 9.52 0.50
C ILE A 45 14.50 10.12 1.76
N SER A 46 14.11 11.34 2.13
CA SER A 46 14.57 11.96 3.37
C SER A 46 14.17 11.13 4.59
N VAL A 47 12.96 10.59 4.65
CA VAL A 47 12.53 9.66 5.72
C VAL A 47 13.47 8.45 5.78
N VAL A 48 13.75 7.79 4.66
CA VAL A 48 14.71 6.66 4.60
C VAL A 48 16.06 7.06 5.22
N THR A 49 16.62 8.20 4.82
CA THR A 49 17.93 8.65 5.35
C THR A 49 17.89 8.95 6.85
N LYS A 50 16.74 9.41 7.40
CA LYS A 50 16.60 9.64 8.84
C LYS A 50 16.46 8.35 9.63
N VAL A 51 15.90 7.30 9.05
CA VAL A 51 15.92 5.95 9.66
C VAL A 51 17.34 5.40 9.68
N ILE A 52 18.06 5.44 8.56
CA ILE A 52 19.44 4.92 8.45
C ILE A 52 20.37 5.57 9.49
N ASN A 53 20.32 6.90 9.59
CA ASN A 53 21.13 7.66 10.54
C ASN A 53 20.56 7.69 11.96
N PHE A 54 19.41 7.07 12.18
CA PHE A 54 18.58 7.13 13.37
C PHE A 54 18.46 8.54 13.97
N SER A 55 17.63 9.37 13.33
CA SER A 55 17.31 10.72 13.77
C SER A 55 15.83 10.85 14.11
N PRO A 56 15.40 10.59 15.35
CA PRO A 56 13.99 10.74 15.76
C PRO A 56 13.46 12.17 15.54
N ARG A 57 14.27 13.19 15.85
CA ARG A 57 13.94 14.59 15.57
C ARG A 57 13.72 14.83 14.07
N GLY A 58 14.56 14.24 13.23
CA GLY A 58 14.42 14.29 11.77
C GLY A 58 13.12 13.62 11.32
N LEU A 59 12.82 12.42 11.80
CA LEU A 59 11.58 11.72 11.46
C LEU A 59 10.33 12.53 11.84
N ARG A 60 10.30 13.11 13.05
CA ARG A 60 9.21 14.01 13.50
C ARG A 60 9.03 15.24 12.63
N GLN A 61 10.07 15.71 11.96
CA GLN A 61 10.00 16.84 11.03
C GLN A 61 9.56 16.43 9.62
N TYR A 62 10.04 15.29 9.13
CA TYR A 62 9.91 14.92 7.71
C TYR A 62 8.68 14.05 7.41
N LEU A 63 8.21 13.24 8.36
CA LEU A 63 6.99 12.44 8.19
C LEU A 63 5.74 13.31 7.91
N PRO A 64 5.45 14.38 8.67
CA PRO A 64 4.30 15.24 8.37
C PRO A 64 4.45 16.02 7.05
N ARG A 65 5.69 16.34 6.65
CA ARG A 65 5.97 17.05 5.39
C ARG A 65 5.71 16.16 4.18
N ALA A 66 6.11 14.88 4.25
CA ALA A 66 5.81 13.91 3.21
C ALA A 66 4.29 13.80 2.99
N LEU A 67 3.50 13.70 4.06
CA LEU A 67 2.04 13.69 3.97
C LEU A 67 1.49 14.97 3.33
N LYS A 68 2.02 16.14 3.71
CA LYS A 68 1.60 17.43 3.15
C LYS A 68 1.84 17.53 1.64
N GLU A 69 2.90 16.88 1.13
CA GLU A 69 3.18 16.78 -0.31
C GLU A 69 2.44 15.61 -0.99
N GLY A 70 1.48 14.98 -0.31
CA GLY A 70 0.60 13.95 -0.88
C GLY A 70 1.09 12.51 -0.72
N ALA A 71 2.04 12.23 0.16
CA ALA A 71 2.35 10.85 0.53
C ALA A 71 1.19 10.20 1.30
N SER A 72 0.95 8.92 1.05
CA SER A 72 0.03 8.11 1.86
C SER A 72 0.69 7.60 3.13
N ARG A 73 -0.13 7.10 4.08
CA ARG A 73 0.34 6.37 5.26
C ARG A 73 1.22 5.18 4.88
N ASP A 74 0.78 4.40 3.90
CA ASP A 74 1.49 3.21 3.42
C ASP A 74 2.84 3.60 2.81
N GLU A 75 2.90 4.69 2.04
CA GLU A 75 4.17 5.19 1.50
C GLU A 75 5.17 5.61 2.60
N LEU A 76 4.70 6.14 3.75
CA LEU A 76 5.59 6.42 4.89
C LEU A 76 6.13 5.14 5.53
N ILE A 77 5.27 4.14 5.71
CA ILE A 77 5.65 2.84 6.27
C ILE A 77 6.63 2.15 5.32
N ASP A 78 6.34 2.14 4.02
CA ASP A 78 7.21 1.59 2.98
C ASP A 78 8.57 2.29 2.97
N ALA A 79 8.62 3.62 3.10
CA ALA A 79 9.89 4.35 3.21
C ALA A 79 10.69 3.93 4.46
N ILE A 80 10.03 3.75 5.61
CA ILE A 80 10.69 3.27 6.83
C ILE A 80 11.22 1.84 6.63
N LEU A 81 10.41 0.95 6.05
CA LEU A 81 10.78 -0.45 5.79
C LEU A 81 11.90 -0.56 4.74
N CYS A 82 11.90 0.29 3.72
CA CYS A 82 12.97 0.37 2.71
C CYS A 82 14.34 0.68 3.31
N ALA A 83 14.40 1.26 4.52
CA ALA A 83 15.67 1.48 5.22
C ALA A 83 16.26 0.20 5.85
N TYR A 84 15.47 -0.87 6.00
CA TYR A 84 15.88 -2.11 6.68
C TYR A 84 17.23 -2.68 6.22
N PRO A 85 17.53 -2.81 4.91
CA PRO A 85 18.79 -3.39 4.47
C PRO A 85 20.05 -2.63 4.94
N ALA A 86 19.94 -1.32 5.15
CA ALA A 86 21.05 -0.46 5.57
C ALA A 86 21.01 -0.09 7.07
N ALA A 87 19.83 -0.10 7.69
CA ALA A 87 19.63 0.36 9.06
C ALA A 87 19.52 -0.79 10.08
N GLY A 88 19.14 -1.99 9.64
CA GLY A 88 18.78 -3.11 10.52
C GLY A 88 17.41 -2.94 11.19
N LEU A 89 16.89 -4.03 11.75
CA LEU A 89 15.52 -4.09 12.29
C LEU A 89 15.29 -3.13 13.46
N THR A 90 16.26 -2.97 14.36
CA THR A 90 16.12 -2.13 15.57
C THR A 90 15.77 -0.69 15.20
N LYS A 91 16.52 -0.07 14.30
CA LYS A 91 16.27 1.31 13.85
C LYS A 91 14.94 1.46 13.12
N VAL A 92 14.51 0.43 12.38
CA VAL A 92 13.22 0.40 11.70
C VAL A 92 12.09 0.38 12.74
N VAL A 93 12.16 -0.49 13.73
CA VAL A 93 11.16 -0.57 14.82
C VAL A 93 11.11 0.75 15.59
N ASP A 94 12.27 1.32 15.95
CA ASP A 94 12.32 2.61 16.64
C ASP A 94 11.73 3.76 15.78
N ALA A 95 11.91 3.71 14.45
CA ALA A 95 11.28 4.68 13.55
C ALA A 95 9.76 4.52 13.46
N ILE A 96 9.25 3.28 13.52
CA ILE A 96 7.81 3.01 13.62
C ILE A 96 7.25 3.53 14.96
N GLU A 97 8.01 3.46 16.04
CA GLU A 97 7.61 4.07 17.32
C GLU A 97 7.46 5.59 17.20
N VAL A 98 8.39 6.28 16.51
CA VAL A 98 8.25 7.72 16.24
C VAL A 98 7.00 8.03 15.41
N LEU A 99 6.70 7.21 14.39
CA LEU A 99 5.48 7.34 13.60
C LEU A 99 4.22 7.18 14.48
N ARG A 100 4.20 6.16 15.34
CA ARG A 100 3.11 5.87 16.29
C ARG A 100 2.91 6.99 17.32
N GLU A 101 3.98 7.61 17.80
CA GLU A 101 3.89 8.77 18.70
C GLU A 101 3.24 9.97 18.00
N LEU A 102 3.69 10.30 16.78
CA LEU A 102 3.13 11.42 16.01
C LEU A 102 1.64 11.23 15.70
N ASP A 103 1.21 9.99 15.47
CA ASP A 103 -0.21 9.63 15.35
C ASP A 103 -0.99 9.93 16.62
N ARG A 104 -0.49 9.49 17.77
CA ARG A 104 -1.12 9.74 19.08
C ARG A 104 -1.21 11.23 19.38
N GLU A 105 -0.24 12.00 18.90
CA GLU A 105 -0.22 13.46 18.99
C GLU A 105 -1.11 14.16 17.95
N GLY A 106 -1.73 13.41 17.02
CA GLY A 106 -2.56 13.96 15.94
C GLY A 106 -1.78 14.73 14.87
N LYS A 107 -0.44 14.62 14.84
CA LYS A 107 0.44 15.40 13.95
C LYS A 107 0.50 14.88 12.52
N LEU A 108 0.01 13.66 12.28
CA LEU A 108 -0.06 13.04 10.96
C LEU A 108 -1.47 13.11 10.36
N GLY A 109 -2.35 13.93 10.96
CA GLY A 109 -3.78 13.91 10.69
C GLY A 109 -4.44 12.67 11.29
N ALA A 110 -5.76 12.57 11.17
CA ALA A 110 -6.39 11.26 11.34
C ALA A 110 -5.67 10.28 10.38
N PRO A 111 -5.41 9.01 10.77
CA PRO A 111 -5.18 8.01 9.74
C PRO A 111 -6.25 8.23 8.69
N ALA A 112 -5.85 8.39 7.42
CA ALA A 112 -6.80 8.15 6.35
C ALA A 112 -7.45 6.85 6.75
N ALA A 113 -8.76 6.91 7.06
CA ALA A 113 -9.47 5.76 7.59
C ALA A 113 -9.06 4.59 6.70
N VAL A 114 -8.61 3.50 7.31
CA VAL A 114 -8.42 2.25 6.60
C VAL A 114 -9.75 2.01 5.91
N ALA A 115 -9.81 2.27 4.61
CA ALA A 115 -11.04 2.49 3.85
C ALA A 115 -12.10 3.37 4.57
N ALA A 116 -12.05 4.69 4.39
CA ALA A 116 -13.33 5.41 4.32
C ALA A 116 -14.06 4.82 3.12
N GLU A 117 -15.18 4.16 3.40
CA GLU A 117 -16.11 3.55 2.46
C GLU A 117 -16.17 4.36 1.18
N GLN A 118 -15.56 3.83 0.10
CA GLN A 118 -16.02 4.21 -1.22
C GLN A 118 -17.51 3.87 -1.22
N GLU A 119 -18.36 4.89 -1.35
CA GLU A 119 -19.78 4.66 -1.57
C GLU A 119 -19.88 3.55 -2.61
N ALA A 120 -20.59 2.49 -2.25
CA ALA A 120 -20.67 1.30 -3.07
C ALA A 120 -21.09 1.72 -4.48
N GLN A 121 -20.14 1.61 -5.42
CA GLN A 121 -20.33 2.14 -6.77
C GLN A 121 -20.48 0.98 -7.73
N TRP A 122 -21.48 1.09 -8.60
CA TRP A 122 -21.63 0.18 -9.72
C TRP A 122 -20.56 0.49 -10.77
N MET A 123 -19.65 -0.47 -10.96
CA MET A 123 -18.55 -0.35 -11.90
C MET A 123 -18.76 -1.29 -13.08
N PRO A 124 -18.71 -0.79 -14.33
CA PRO A 124 -18.80 -1.65 -15.51
C PRO A 124 -17.55 -2.53 -15.62
N VAL A 125 -17.74 -3.81 -15.94
CA VAL A 125 -16.63 -4.79 -16.00
C VAL A 125 -16.47 -5.43 -17.38
N LEU A 126 -17.51 -6.10 -17.87
CA LEU A 126 -17.55 -6.86 -19.11
C LEU A 126 -18.94 -6.70 -19.72
N ARG A 127 -19.09 -6.99 -21.01
CA ARG A 127 -20.40 -7.25 -21.59
C ARG A 127 -20.86 -8.65 -21.23
N ALA A 128 -22.17 -8.84 -21.07
CA ALA A 128 -22.75 -10.14 -20.76
C ALA A 128 -22.43 -11.20 -21.82
N GLU A 129 -22.30 -10.79 -23.09
CA GLU A 129 -21.90 -11.67 -24.21
C GLU A 129 -20.46 -12.18 -24.12
N GLU A 130 -19.58 -11.49 -23.39
CA GLU A 130 -18.18 -11.89 -23.20
C GLU A 130 -18.02 -13.04 -22.20
N VAL A 131 -19.08 -13.35 -21.44
CA VAL A 131 -19.13 -14.45 -20.48
C VAL A 131 -20.26 -15.41 -20.89
N PRO A 132 -20.02 -16.34 -21.83
CA PRO A 132 -21.02 -17.32 -22.24
C PRO A 132 -21.52 -18.18 -21.08
N ALA A 133 -22.74 -18.74 -21.20
CA ALA A 133 -23.31 -19.60 -20.18
C ALA A 133 -22.42 -20.81 -19.88
N GLY A 134 -22.15 -21.04 -18.59
CA GLY A 134 -21.23 -22.09 -18.11
C GLY A 134 -19.76 -21.67 -18.08
N GLU A 135 -19.42 -20.43 -18.45
CA GLU A 135 -18.04 -19.95 -18.46
C GLU A 135 -17.74 -18.94 -17.36
N ALA A 136 -16.45 -18.74 -17.12
CA ALA A 136 -15.88 -17.71 -16.27
C ALA A 136 -14.96 -16.78 -17.06
N ARG A 137 -14.83 -15.53 -16.61
CA ARG A 137 -13.88 -14.54 -17.12
C ARG A 137 -13.28 -13.74 -15.97
N VAL A 138 -12.04 -13.29 -16.16
CA VAL A 138 -11.41 -12.32 -15.26
C VAL A 138 -11.76 -10.91 -15.72
N ALA A 139 -12.16 -10.06 -14.79
CA ALA A 139 -12.35 -8.63 -15.00
C ALA A 139 -11.55 -7.81 -14.00
N ASN A 140 -11.21 -6.57 -14.37
CA ASN A 140 -10.45 -5.67 -13.50
C ASN A 140 -11.27 -4.42 -13.17
N VAL A 141 -11.31 -4.04 -11.89
CA VAL A 141 -11.88 -2.78 -11.41
C VAL A 141 -10.83 -2.07 -10.57
N GLY A 142 -10.20 -1.04 -11.15
CA GLY A 142 -9.04 -0.39 -10.53
C GLY A 142 -7.90 -1.40 -10.32
N HIS A 143 -7.50 -1.60 -9.06
CA HIS A 143 -6.46 -2.56 -8.67
C HIS A 143 -7.02 -3.94 -8.28
N ARG A 144 -8.34 -4.15 -8.35
CA ARG A 144 -8.99 -5.41 -7.95
C ARG A 144 -9.24 -6.30 -9.16
N GLN A 145 -8.90 -7.58 -9.05
CA GLN A 145 -9.27 -8.61 -10.01
C GLN A 145 -10.50 -9.37 -9.53
N LEU A 146 -11.50 -9.49 -10.40
CA LEU A 146 -12.75 -10.18 -10.16
C LEU A 146 -12.84 -11.41 -11.06
N ALA A 147 -13.43 -12.49 -10.54
CA ALA A 147 -13.88 -13.61 -11.35
C ALA A 147 -15.38 -13.45 -11.59
N VAL A 148 -15.77 -13.31 -12.85
CA VAL A 148 -17.16 -13.17 -13.30
C VAL A 148 -17.59 -14.49 -13.90
N PHE A 149 -18.72 -15.03 -13.45
CA PHE A 149 -19.25 -16.34 -13.83
C PHE A 149 -20.62 -16.16 -14.49
N ASN A 150 -20.92 -17.01 -15.46
CA ASN A 150 -22.27 -17.12 -16.00
C ASN A 150 -22.86 -18.50 -15.65
N VAL A 151 -23.72 -18.53 -14.63
CA VAL A 151 -24.41 -19.75 -14.18
C VAL A 151 -25.76 -19.82 -14.86
N GLY A 152 -25.85 -20.56 -15.97
CA GLY A 152 -27.13 -20.80 -16.65
C GLY A 152 -27.86 -19.53 -17.13
N GLY A 153 -27.12 -18.46 -17.44
CA GLY A 153 -27.64 -17.15 -17.83
C GLY A 153 -27.59 -16.08 -16.74
N GLU A 154 -27.36 -16.47 -15.48
CA GLU A 154 -27.20 -15.53 -14.38
C GLU A 154 -25.72 -15.15 -14.19
N ILE A 155 -25.43 -13.85 -14.20
CA ILE A 155 -24.07 -13.36 -13.99
C ILE A 155 -23.80 -13.15 -12.50
N LEU A 156 -22.75 -13.78 -12.00
CA LEU A 156 -22.29 -13.71 -10.62
C LEU A 156 -20.82 -13.28 -10.59
N ALA A 157 -20.35 -12.69 -9.49
CA ALA A 157 -18.96 -12.27 -9.38
C ALA A 157 -18.38 -12.52 -7.98
N THR A 158 -17.11 -12.91 -7.94
CA THR A 158 -16.32 -13.04 -6.71
C THR A 158 -14.95 -12.39 -6.85
N ALA A 159 -14.21 -12.27 -5.75
CA ALA A 159 -12.79 -11.94 -5.81
C ALA A 159 -12.04 -13.02 -6.58
N ASN A 160 -11.16 -12.63 -7.50
CA ASN A 160 -10.47 -13.60 -8.37
C ASN A 160 -9.47 -14.48 -7.60
N ALA A 161 -8.86 -13.96 -6.54
CA ALA A 161 -7.82 -14.68 -5.80
C ALA A 161 -8.42 -15.70 -4.83
N CYS A 162 -8.10 -16.97 -5.02
CA CYS A 162 -8.39 -18.04 -4.08
C CYS A 162 -7.71 -17.77 -2.72
N VAL A 163 -8.47 -17.83 -1.64
CA VAL A 163 -7.99 -17.61 -0.26
C VAL A 163 -6.94 -18.61 0.23
N HIS A 164 -6.68 -19.70 -0.51
CA HIS A 164 -5.63 -20.65 -0.16
C HIS A 164 -4.24 -20.08 -0.46
N GLN A 165 -3.92 -19.87 -1.74
CA GLN A 165 -2.60 -19.40 -2.21
C GLN A 165 -2.71 -18.52 -3.47
N GLY A 166 -3.82 -17.79 -3.62
CA GLY A 166 -3.95 -16.75 -4.65
C GLY A 166 -4.21 -17.23 -6.07
N GLY A 167 -4.50 -18.52 -6.29
CA GLY A 167 -4.87 -19.03 -7.63
C GLY A 167 -6.12 -18.32 -8.19
N TYR A 168 -6.14 -18.05 -9.49
CA TYR A 168 -7.20 -17.26 -10.14
C TYR A 168 -8.44 -18.10 -10.42
N LEU A 169 -9.56 -17.73 -9.81
CA LEU A 169 -10.84 -18.42 -9.93
C LEU A 169 -11.51 -18.19 -11.29
N GLY A 170 -11.26 -17.04 -11.94
CA GLY A 170 -11.76 -16.76 -13.28
C GLY A 170 -11.12 -17.63 -14.37
N ASP A 171 -9.97 -18.23 -14.07
CA ASP A 171 -9.30 -19.26 -14.90
C ASP A 171 -9.66 -20.68 -14.44
N GLY A 172 -10.57 -20.80 -13.47
CA GLY A 172 -11.03 -22.07 -12.91
C GLY A 172 -12.10 -22.75 -13.74
N PHE A 173 -12.40 -23.99 -13.37
CA PHE A 173 -13.49 -24.75 -14.01
C PHE A 173 -14.80 -24.49 -13.27
N LEU A 174 -15.81 -23.97 -13.99
CA LEU A 174 -17.15 -23.73 -13.44
C LEU A 174 -18.05 -24.94 -13.71
N ASP A 175 -18.60 -25.52 -12.64
CA ASP A 175 -19.58 -26.59 -12.66
C ASP A 175 -20.82 -26.18 -11.86
N GLY A 176 -21.88 -25.79 -12.57
CA GLY A 176 -23.07 -25.20 -11.96
C GLY A 176 -22.72 -23.93 -11.17
N GLU A 177 -23.01 -23.94 -9.87
CA GLU A 177 -22.64 -22.83 -8.96
C GLU A 177 -21.27 -23.01 -8.30
N VAL A 178 -20.47 -24.00 -8.69
CA VAL A 178 -19.20 -24.31 -8.05
C VAL A 178 -18.05 -24.01 -9.00
N VAL A 179 -17.14 -23.13 -8.58
CA VAL A 179 -15.86 -22.95 -9.27
C VAL A 179 -14.78 -23.78 -8.59
N ILE A 180 -14.02 -24.52 -9.39
CA ILE A 180 -12.85 -25.28 -8.97
C ILE A 180 -11.61 -24.44 -9.30
N CYS A 181 -10.88 -24.02 -8.26
CA CYS A 181 -9.64 -23.29 -8.40
C CYS A 181 -8.61 -24.15 -9.18
N PRO A 182 -8.01 -23.61 -10.26
CA PRO A 182 -7.16 -24.39 -11.15
C PRO A 182 -5.82 -24.80 -10.51
N LEU A 183 -5.41 -24.13 -9.43
CA LEU A 183 -4.11 -24.35 -8.80
C LEU A 183 -4.11 -25.57 -7.87
N HIS A 184 -5.05 -25.62 -6.92
CA HIS A 184 -5.08 -26.66 -5.86
C HIS A 184 -6.44 -27.35 -5.72
N GLY A 185 -7.37 -27.13 -6.67
CA GLY A 185 -8.67 -27.80 -6.69
C GLY A 185 -9.64 -27.37 -5.59
N TRP A 186 -9.38 -26.27 -4.87
CA TRP A 186 -10.33 -25.75 -3.88
C TRP A 186 -11.59 -25.28 -4.57
N GLN A 187 -12.73 -25.69 -4.03
CA GLN A 187 -14.05 -25.46 -4.59
C GLN A 187 -14.77 -24.36 -3.82
N PHE A 188 -15.45 -23.48 -4.55
CA PHE A 188 -16.19 -22.36 -3.98
C PHE A 188 -17.57 -22.27 -4.63
N ASN A 189 -18.60 -22.06 -3.82
CA ASN A 189 -19.91 -21.66 -4.34
C ASN A 189 -19.83 -20.20 -4.81
N VAL A 190 -20.04 -19.93 -6.10
CA VAL A 190 -19.82 -18.60 -6.70
C VAL A 190 -20.85 -17.54 -6.30
N ARG A 191 -22.00 -17.97 -5.78
CA ARG A 191 -23.07 -17.07 -5.30
C ARG A 191 -22.77 -16.53 -3.91
N SER A 192 -22.39 -17.41 -2.99
CA SER A 192 -22.10 -17.06 -1.59
C SER A 192 -20.62 -16.73 -1.35
N GLY A 193 -19.73 -17.18 -2.23
CA GLY A 193 -18.28 -17.15 -2.03
C GLY A 193 -17.76 -18.20 -1.05
N ALA A 194 -18.64 -19.03 -0.45
CA ALA A 194 -18.25 -20.00 0.55
C ALA A 194 -17.36 -21.10 -0.03
N CYS A 195 -16.26 -21.43 0.66
CA CYS A 195 -15.40 -22.54 0.29
C CYS A 195 -16.03 -23.87 0.71
N ILE A 196 -16.26 -24.75 -0.26
CA ILE A 196 -16.80 -26.09 -0.06
C ILE A 196 -15.70 -27.03 0.45
N THR A 197 -14.48 -26.92 -0.09
CA THR A 197 -13.34 -27.76 0.28
C THR A 197 -12.89 -27.53 1.73
N ARG A 198 -12.96 -26.28 2.21
CA ARG A 198 -12.58 -25.91 3.58
C ARG A 198 -13.65 -25.03 4.22
N PRO A 199 -14.62 -25.63 4.93
CA PRO A 199 -15.68 -24.89 5.60
C PRO A 199 -15.13 -23.78 6.52
N GLY A 200 -15.81 -22.63 6.52
CA GLY A 200 -15.39 -21.44 7.28
C GLY A 200 -14.41 -20.52 6.54
N GLN A 201 -13.90 -20.93 5.37
CA GLN A 201 -13.19 -20.04 4.45
C GLN A 201 -14.16 -19.50 3.39
N GLN A 202 -13.94 -18.28 2.91
CA GLN A 202 -14.77 -17.67 1.86
C GLN A 202 -13.99 -16.66 1.03
N VAL A 203 -14.30 -16.56 -0.25
CA VAL A 203 -13.96 -15.40 -1.08
C VAL A 203 -15.07 -14.36 -0.99
N LYS A 204 -14.75 -13.09 -1.25
CA LYS A 204 -15.78 -12.04 -1.33
C LYS A 204 -16.65 -12.30 -2.57
N ALA A 205 -17.96 -12.48 -2.38
CA ALA A 205 -18.94 -12.37 -3.44
C ALA A 205 -19.36 -10.90 -3.59
N TYR A 206 -19.65 -10.46 -4.82
CA TYR A 206 -20.05 -9.10 -5.12
C TYR A 206 -21.49 -9.08 -5.66
N GLU A 207 -22.20 -7.99 -5.41
CA GLU A 207 -23.48 -7.76 -6.08
C GLU A 207 -23.24 -7.43 -7.55
N VAL A 208 -24.01 -8.06 -8.42
CA VAL A 208 -23.92 -7.90 -9.87
C VAL A 208 -25.29 -7.46 -10.40
N ARG A 209 -25.27 -6.56 -11.38
CA ARG A 209 -26.45 -6.27 -12.20
C ARG A 209 -26.05 -6.20 -13.66
N VAL A 210 -27.00 -6.51 -14.54
CA VAL A 210 -26.83 -6.35 -15.98
C VAL A 210 -27.78 -5.25 -16.46
N ARG A 211 -27.23 -4.19 -17.07
CA ARG A 211 -28.00 -3.09 -17.67
C ARG A 211 -27.65 -2.98 -19.14
N GLU A 212 -28.64 -3.15 -20.03
CA GLU A 212 -28.44 -3.02 -21.48
C GLU A 212 -27.28 -3.88 -22.02
N GLY A 213 -27.07 -5.06 -21.44
CA GLY A 213 -25.97 -5.97 -21.81
C GLY A 213 -24.61 -5.66 -21.15
N GLN A 214 -24.49 -4.56 -20.40
CA GLN A 214 -23.32 -4.24 -19.58
C GLN A 214 -23.42 -4.92 -18.22
N VAL A 215 -22.43 -5.73 -17.87
CA VAL A 215 -22.27 -6.25 -16.50
C VAL A 215 -21.64 -5.15 -15.65
N GLU A 216 -22.28 -4.85 -14.53
CA GLU A 216 -21.80 -3.93 -13.51
C GLU A 216 -21.70 -4.65 -12.16
N VAL A 217 -20.63 -4.38 -11.42
CA VAL A 217 -20.36 -4.96 -10.11
C VAL A 217 -20.30 -3.86 -9.07
N LEU A 218 -20.96 -4.06 -7.93
CA LEU A 218 -20.94 -3.13 -6.81
C LEU A 218 -19.64 -3.33 -6.00
N VAL A 219 -18.73 -2.36 -6.03
CA VAL A 219 -17.37 -2.48 -5.43
C VAL A 219 -17.12 -1.51 -4.28
#